data_AF-A0A1Q7LS29-F1
#
_entry.id   AF-A0A1Q7LS29-F1
#
_cell.length_a   1.000
_cell.length_b   1.000
_cell.length_c   1.000
_cell.angle_alpha   90.00
_cell.angle_beta   90.00
_cell.angle_gamma   90.00
#
_symmetry.space_group_name_H-M   'P 1'
#
loop_
_entity.id
_entity.type
_entity.pdbx_description
1 polymer ?
#
loop_
_entity_poly.entity_id
_entity_poly.type
_entity_poly.pdbx_seq_one_letter_code
_entity_poly.pdbx_strand_id
1 'polypeptide(L)'
;MRLYVVAIGAVVTLSGVYYMLQEGGIMGNPSGPNGLTAMGLGIIDIVLGLIMARPSKVSAQTGPGSIAKVLIDRGVYGTSVYQLAFFDHKLVLKRLATSRTTVLLGLLLTIAGAVLETGNLLVGAAAGGLTGYVVQEFVTQKRRERILKDNSLGSTGLGDVEFLYENVDDFQVRGNRMMVSVADRVFRINLPRGYTRTLGPVLARMVPSFYEKLVTRLEKDL
;
A
#
# COMPACT_ATOMS: atom_id res chain seq x y z
N MET A 1 7.66 -0.73 7.37
CA MET A 1 6.46 0.12 7.32
C MET A 1 6.01 0.56 8.71
N ARG A 2 5.67 -0.38 9.62
CA ARG A 2 5.37 -0.10 11.04
C ARG A 2 6.34 0.90 11.71
N LEU A 3 7.64 0.62 11.68
CA LEU A 3 8.69 1.52 12.21
C LEU A 3 8.72 2.91 11.57
N TYR A 4 8.40 3.02 10.28
CA TYR A 4 8.37 4.30 9.58
C TYR A 4 7.18 5.15 10.02
N VAL A 5 6.01 4.53 10.20
CA VAL A 5 4.81 5.22 10.68
C VAL A 5 4.99 5.71 12.11
N VAL A 6 5.55 4.88 12.98
CA VAL A 6 5.89 5.29 14.36
C VAL A 6 6.95 6.40 14.36
N ALA A 7 7.95 6.35 13.48
CA ALA A 7 8.94 7.42 13.36
C ALA A 7 8.32 8.73 12.85
N ILE A 8 7.41 8.68 11.87
CA ILE A 8 6.64 9.83 11.40
C ILE A 8 5.87 10.45 12.57
N GLY A 9 5.10 9.63 13.31
CA GLY A 9 4.35 10.12 14.46
C GLY A 9 5.24 10.71 15.56
N ALA A 10 6.42 10.13 15.82
CA ALA A 10 7.38 10.68 16.76
C ALA A 10 7.94 12.05 16.32
N VAL A 11 8.27 12.21 15.03
CA VAL A 11 8.74 13.50 14.49
C VAL A 11 7.64 14.56 14.57
N VAL A 12 6.41 14.21 14.16
CA VAL A 12 5.26 15.13 14.21
C VAL A 12 4.95 15.52 15.67
N THR A 13 5.00 14.56 16.61
CA THR A 13 4.81 14.83 18.05
C THR A 13 5.89 15.76 18.60
N LEU A 14 7.17 15.48 18.34
CA LEU A 14 8.29 16.28 18.82
C LEU A 14 8.28 17.70 18.24
N SER A 15 7.86 17.85 16.97
CA SER A 15 7.67 19.17 16.37
C SER A 15 6.57 19.97 17.08
N GLY A 16 5.43 19.34 17.39
CA GLY A 16 4.36 19.97 18.17
C GLY A 16 4.84 20.42 19.55
N VAL A 17 5.59 19.57 20.27
CA VAL A 17 6.17 19.92 21.58
C VAL A 17 7.15 21.09 21.47
N TYR A 18 8.02 21.09 20.45
CA TYR A 18 8.97 22.17 20.20
C TYR A 18 8.26 23.52 20.02
N TYR A 19 7.22 23.56 19.20
CA TYR A 19 6.44 24.78 18.98
C TYR A 19 5.66 25.21 20.24
N MET A 20 5.09 24.28 21.01
CA MET A 20 4.47 24.62 22.31
C MET A 20 5.46 25.23 23.31
N LEU A 21 6.70 24.74 23.35
CA LEU A 21 7.74 25.30 24.21
C LEU A 21 8.22 26.68 23.74
N GLN A 22 8.23 26.91 22.43
CA GLN A 22 8.57 28.21 21.83
C GLN A 22 7.49 29.27 22.13
N GLU A 23 6.22 28.86 22.19
CA GLU A 23 5.08 29.73 22.53
C GLU A 23 4.95 29.98 24.04
N GLY A 24 5.44 29.06 24.86
CA GLY A 24 5.40 29.15 26.33
C GLY A 24 6.46 30.06 26.96
N GLY A 25 7.37 30.69 26.19
CA GLY A 25 8.47 31.50 26.76
C GLY A 25 9.03 32.63 25.87
N ILE A 26 9.04 33.86 26.42
CA ILE A 26 9.81 35.08 26.08
C ILE A 26 9.43 35.89 24.81
N MET A 27 8.40 35.55 24.03
CA MET A 27 7.82 36.51 23.05
C MET A 27 6.29 36.48 23.11
N GLY A 28 5.69 37.62 23.43
CA GLY A 28 4.29 37.72 23.84
C GLY A 28 3.25 37.58 22.71
N ASN A 29 2.34 36.62 22.91
CA ASN A 29 0.87 36.59 22.70
C ASN A 29 0.23 36.86 21.29
N PRO A 30 -0.96 36.30 20.93
CA PRO A 30 -1.80 35.27 21.59
C PRO A 30 -2.32 34.09 20.70
N SER A 31 -2.75 33.02 21.38
CA SER A 31 -3.87 32.08 21.12
C SER A 31 -4.09 31.47 19.71
N GLY A 32 -3.55 30.28 19.49
CA GLY A 32 -3.99 29.33 18.45
C GLY A 32 -3.57 27.89 18.80
N PRO A 33 -4.14 26.84 18.17
CA PRO A 33 -3.81 25.45 18.44
C PRO A 33 -2.49 25.09 17.76
N ASN A 34 -1.37 25.62 18.25
CA ASN A 34 -0.18 25.76 17.42
C ASN A 34 0.91 24.70 17.65
N GLY A 35 0.74 23.85 18.67
CA GLY A 35 1.50 22.60 18.77
C GLY A 35 0.72 21.44 19.35
N LEU A 36 -0.45 21.70 19.95
CA LEU A 36 -1.35 20.67 20.48
C LEU A 36 -2.01 19.84 19.36
N THR A 37 -2.29 20.45 18.21
CA THR A 37 -2.83 19.76 17.02
C THR A 37 -1.76 18.87 16.39
N ALA A 38 -0.56 19.39 16.13
CA ALA A 38 0.57 18.61 15.64
C ALA A 38 0.93 17.49 16.62
N MET A 39 0.97 17.76 17.92
CA MET A 39 1.16 16.73 18.96
C MET A 39 0.06 15.66 18.92
N GLY A 40 -1.21 16.07 18.81
CA GLY A 40 -2.35 15.15 18.72
C GLY A 40 -2.30 14.28 17.46
N LEU A 41 -1.99 14.85 16.30
CA LEU A 41 -1.79 14.14 15.04
C LEU A 41 -0.62 13.14 15.14
N GLY A 42 0.49 13.56 15.75
CA GLY A 42 1.64 12.70 15.97
C GLY A 42 1.34 11.52 16.90
N ILE A 43 0.57 11.73 17.97
CA ILE A 43 0.11 10.65 18.86
C ILE A 43 -0.79 9.68 18.10
N ILE A 44 -1.73 10.19 17.28
CA ILE A 44 -2.57 9.35 16.43
C ILE A 44 -1.71 8.49 15.50
N ASP A 45 -0.70 9.09 14.86
CA ASP A 45 0.21 8.38 13.96
C ASP A 45 1.02 7.29 14.68
N ILE A 46 1.48 7.55 15.91
CA ILE A 46 2.14 6.54 16.74
C ILE A 46 1.18 5.39 17.06
N VAL A 47 -0.04 5.69 17.52
CA VAL A 47 -1.05 4.67 17.85
C VAL A 47 -1.38 3.82 16.62
N LEU A 48 -1.64 4.46 15.48
CA LEU A 48 -1.87 3.78 14.20
C LEU A 48 -0.67 2.92 13.80
N GLY A 49 0.56 3.44 13.94
CA GLY A 49 1.79 2.69 13.70
C GLY A 49 1.96 1.49 14.63
N LEU A 50 1.53 1.58 15.89
CA LEU A 50 1.63 0.48 16.84
C LEU A 50 0.66 -0.66 16.51
N ILE A 51 -0.55 -0.35 16.03
CA ILE A 51 -1.57 -1.35 15.66
C ILE A 51 -1.41 -1.89 14.24
N MET A 52 -0.64 -1.23 13.36
CA MET A 52 -0.36 -1.71 12.01
C MET A 52 0.44 -3.02 12.01
N ALA A 53 -0.02 -3.98 11.21
CA ALA A 53 0.69 -5.23 10.99
C ALA A 53 1.97 -5.02 10.17
N ARG A 54 2.94 -5.93 10.30
CA ARG A 54 4.08 -5.97 9.37
C ARG A 54 3.56 -6.40 7.99
N PRO A 55 3.90 -5.70 6.90
CA PRO A 55 3.49 -6.14 5.57
C PRO A 55 4.09 -7.52 5.28
N SER A 56 3.22 -8.51 5.13
CA SER A 56 3.57 -9.87 4.75
C SER A 56 3.93 -9.87 3.27
N LYS A 57 5.22 -9.76 2.94
CA LYS A 57 5.67 -9.47 1.57
C LYS A 57 5.09 -10.42 0.53
N VAL A 58 5.22 -11.73 0.76
CA VAL A 58 4.60 -12.78 -0.06
C VAL A 58 4.21 -13.88 0.91
N SER A 59 2.98 -14.38 0.81
CA SER A 59 2.50 -15.51 1.61
C SER A 59 2.07 -16.61 0.66
N ALA A 60 2.79 -17.73 0.69
CA ALA A 60 2.30 -18.98 0.15
C ALA A 60 1.35 -19.57 1.19
N GLN A 61 0.06 -19.65 0.87
CA GLN A 61 -0.88 -20.34 1.75
C GLN A 61 -0.90 -21.81 1.33
N THR A 62 -0.07 -22.63 1.97
CA THR A 62 0.09 -24.07 1.68
C THR A 62 -0.66 -24.93 2.70
N GLY A 63 -1.96 -24.66 2.91
CA GLY A 63 -2.82 -25.44 3.78
C GLY A 63 -3.99 -26.09 3.03
N PRO A 64 -4.51 -27.26 3.45
CA PRO A 64 -5.78 -27.79 2.98
C PRO A 64 -6.89 -26.80 3.37
N GLY A 65 -7.60 -26.22 2.39
CA GLY A 65 -8.52 -25.08 2.60
C GLY A 65 -7.94 -23.70 2.26
N SER A 66 -6.72 -23.65 1.72
CA SER A 66 -6.11 -22.44 1.18
C SER A 66 -6.95 -21.84 0.05
N ILE A 67 -7.32 -20.58 0.22
CA ILE A 67 -8.18 -19.84 -0.71
C ILE A 67 -7.39 -19.47 -1.97
N ALA A 68 -6.09 -19.18 -1.87
CA ALA A 68 -5.23 -18.86 -3.00
C ALA A 68 -3.84 -19.48 -2.78
N LYS A 69 -3.27 -20.10 -3.82
CA LYS A 69 -1.95 -20.75 -3.74
C LYS A 69 -0.86 -19.77 -3.35
N VAL A 70 -0.88 -18.57 -3.93
CA VAL A 70 0.03 -17.49 -3.56
C VAL A 70 -0.68 -16.15 -3.48
N LEU A 71 -0.33 -15.42 -2.44
CA LEU A 71 -0.81 -14.09 -2.16
C LEU A 71 0.37 -13.13 -2.21
N ILE A 72 0.23 -12.10 -3.03
CA ILE A 72 1.13 -10.95 -3.04
C ILE A 72 0.39 -9.78 -2.47
N ASP A 73 1.03 -9.18 -1.48
CA ASP A 73 0.37 -8.23 -0.62
C ASP A 73 0.14 -6.87 -1.31
N ARG A 74 0.99 -6.52 -2.28
CA ARG A 74 0.93 -5.24 -2.99
C ARG A 74 1.40 -5.38 -4.43
N GLY A 75 0.59 -4.89 -5.36
CA GLY A 75 0.95 -4.57 -6.73
C GLY A 75 0.21 -3.32 -7.17
N VAL A 76 0.79 -2.54 -8.09
CA VAL A 76 0.20 -1.29 -8.58
C VAL A 76 -0.14 -1.44 -10.04
N TYR A 77 -1.42 -1.30 -10.39
CA TYR A 77 -1.90 -1.28 -11.76
C TYR A 77 -2.59 0.05 -12.04
N GLY A 78 -2.14 0.73 -13.10
CA GLY A 78 -2.52 2.11 -13.36
C GLY A 78 -2.24 2.99 -12.15
N THR A 79 -3.31 3.52 -11.57
CA THR A 79 -3.26 4.41 -10.40
C THR A 79 -3.75 3.74 -9.11
N SER A 80 -3.97 2.43 -9.10
CA SER A 80 -4.56 1.73 -7.95
C SER A 80 -3.63 0.68 -7.38
N VAL A 81 -3.72 0.49 -6.07
CA VAL A 81 -2.98 -0.52 -5.31
C VAL A 81 -3.88 -1.74 -5.14
N TYR A 82 -3.34 -2.89 -5.50
CA TYR A 82 -4.01 -4.18 -5.50
C TYR A 82 -3.26 -5.18 -4.62
N GLN A 83 -3.99 -6.14 -4.09
CA GLN A 83 -3.48 -7.41 -3.60
C GLN A 83 -3.66 -8.44 -4.72
N LEU A 84 -2.63 -9.21 -5.04
CA LEU A 84 -2.73 -10.23 -6.08
C LEU A 84 -2.92 -11.59 -5.42
N ALA A 85 -3.91 -12.33 -5.88
CA ALA A 85 -4.20 -13.68 -5.45
C ALA A 85 -4.11 -14.62 -6.66
N PHE A 86 -3.18 -15.56 -6.60
CA PHE A 86 -2.96 -16.59 -7.60
C PHE A 86 -3.70 -17.85 -7.20
N PHE A 87 -4.65 -18.25 -8.03
CA PHE A 87 -5.41 -19.51 -7.95
C PHE A 87 -4.90 -20.47 -9.03
N ASP A 88 -5.48 -21.66 -9.06
CA ASP A 88 -5.13 -22.71 -10.04
C ASP A 88 -5.42 -22.33 -11.48
N HIS A 89 -6.55 -21.64 -11.71
CA HIS A 89 -7.06 -21.35 -13.05
C HIS A 89 -7.15 -19.85 -13.33
N LYS A 90 -6.81 -19.00 -12.35
CA LYS A 90 -6.98 -17.55 -12.46
C LYS A 90 -6.08 -16.73 -11.56
N LEU A 91 -5.85 -15.49 -11.96
CA LEU A 91 -5.24 -14.43 -11.17
C LEU A 91 -6.30 -13.36 -10.86
N VAL A 92 -6.46 -13.03 -9.59
CA VAL A 92 -7.35 -11.96 -9.12
C VAL A 92 -6.53 -10.83 -8.51
N LEU A 93 -6.76 -9.61 -8.99
CA LEU A 93 -6.26 -8.36 -8.42
C LEU A 93 -7.37 -7.73 -7.60
N LYS A 94 -7.28 -7.87 -6.28
CA LYS A 94 -8.19 -7.25 -5.32
C LYS A 94 -7.78 -5.83 -5.02
N ARG A 95 -8.66 -4.86 -5.30
CA ARG A 95 -8.36 -3.44 -5.13
C ARG A 95 -8.30 -3.11 -3.64
N LEU A 96 -7.14 -2.65 -3.17
CA LEU A 96 -6.96 -2.20 -1.80
C LEU A 96 -7.22 -0.70 -1.67
N ALA A 97 -6.59 0.09 -2.54
CA ALA A 97 -6.68 1.55 -2.52
C ALA A 97 -6.59 2.12 -3.93
N THR A 98 -7.10 3.33 -4.14
CA THR A 98 -6.91 4.08 -5.39
C THR A 98 -6.08 5.32 -5.10
N SER A 99 -5.18 5.71 -6.01
CA SER A 99 -4.41 6.94 -5.85
C SER A 99 -5.33 8.14 -5.70
N ARG A 100 -6.50 8.14 -6.34
CA ARG A 100 -7.47 9.23 -6.22
C ARG A 100 -7.93 9.39 -4.77
N THR A 101 -8.29 8.28 -4.11
CA THR A 101 -8.68 8.31 -2.69
C THR A 101 -7.51 8.66 -1.79
N THR A 102 -6.32 8.12 -2.06
CA THR A 102 -5.09 8.41 -1.31
C THR A 102 -4.69 9.88 -1.39
N VAL A 103 -4.69 10.45 -2.61
CA VAL A 103 -4.32 11.84 -2.88
C VAL A 103 -5.35 12.80 -2.31
N LEU A 104 -6.66 12.51 -2.47
CA LEU A 104 -7.72 13.33 -1.87
C LEU A 104 -7.61 13.34 -0.34
N LEU A 105 -7.41 12.18 0.30
CA LEU A 105 -7.28 12.10 1.74
C LEU A 105 -6.06 12.86 2.25
N GLY A 106 -4.90 12.67 1.60
CA GLY A 106 -3.68 13.40 1.93
C GLY A 106 -3.85 14.91 1.76
N LEU A 107 -4.46 15.35 0.67
CA LEU A 107 -4.72 16.76 0.40
C LEU A 107 -5.69 17.38 1.43
N LEU A 108 -6.80 16.70 1.73
CA LEU A 108 -7.78 17.17 2.71
C LEU A 108 -7.15 17.32 4.10
N LEU A 109 -6.33 16.36 4.52
CA LEU A 109 -5.66 16.43 5.83
C LEU A 109 -4.54 17.46 5.84
N THR A 110 -3.84 17.66 4.72
CA THR A 110 -2.88 18.76 4.55
C THR A 110 -3.57 20.12 4.71
N ILE A 111 -4.71 20.32 4.04
CA ILE A 111 -5.49 21.56 4.14
C ILE A 111 -6.05 21.73 5.56
N ALA A 112 -6.61 20.67 6.14
CA ALA A 112 -7.12 20.72 7.51
C ALA A 112 -6.02 21.08 8.51
N GLY A 113 -4.84 20.47 8.41
CA GLY A 113 -3.70 20.81 9.25
C GLY A 113 -3.25 22.26 9.06
N ALA A 114 -3.17 22.73 7.80
CA ALA A 114 -2.82 24.11 7.48
C ALA A 114 -3.83 25.15 8.04
N VAL A 115 -5.12 24.81 8.06
CA VAL A 115 -6.19 25.66 8.59
C VAL A 115 -6.22 25.66 10.12
N LEU A 116 -5.96 24.50 10.73
CA LEU A 116 -5.99 24.33 12.19
C LEU A 116 -4.76 24.94 12.88
N GLU A 117 -3.64 25.06 12.16
CA GLU A 117 -2.40 25.64 12.70
C GLU A 117 -2.30 27.14 12.31
N THR A 118 -3.18 27.95 12.91
CA THR A 118 -3.24 29.42 12.79
C THR A 118 -1.99 30.07 13.38
N GLY A 119 -0.86 29.97 12.67
CA GLY A 119 0.42 30.53 13.07
C GLY A 119 1.59 29.95 12.29
N ASN A 120 1.50 28.68 11.89
CA ASN A 120 2.55 28.00 11.12
C ASN A 120 1.96 27.03 10.07
N LEU A 121 1.50 27.62 8.97
CA LEU A 121 0.85 26.92 7.87
C LEU A 121 1.68 25.75 7.31
N LEU A 122 3.01 25.88 7.30
CA LEU A 122 3.91 24.84 6.78
C LEU A 122 3.96 23.61 7.68
N VAL A 123 3.98 23.81 9.01
CA VAL A 123 4.01 22.72 9.98
C VAL A 123 2.68 22.00 10.01
N GLY A 124 1.56 22.74 10.00
CA GLY A 124 0.22 22.16 9.96
C GLY A 124 -0.03 21.38 8.68
N ALA A 125 0.37 21.94 7.53
CA ALA A 125 0.30 21.26 6.25
C ALA A 125 1.13 19.96 6.25
N ALA A 126 2.36 20.03 6.77
CA ALA A 126 3.26 18.87 6.80
C ALA A 126 2.74 17.78 7.74
N ALA A 127 2.32 18.13 8.95
CA ALA A 127 1.73 17.21 9.92
C ALA A 127 0.47 16.55 9.34
N GLY A 128 -0.45 17.35 8.79
CA GLY A 128 -1.66 16.86 8.15
C GLY A 128 -1.40 15.93 6.96
N GLY A 129 -0.45 16.28 6.08
CA GLY A 129 -0.07 15.45 4.94
C GLY A 129 0.55 14.12 5.34
N LEU A 130 1.42 14.12 6.35
CA LEU A 130 2.03 12.92 6.92
C LEU A 130 0.98 12.01 7.57
N THR A 131 0.10 12.57 8.40
CA THR A 131 -1.00 11.81 9.00
C THR A 131 -1.93 11.24 7.93
N GLY A 132 -2.22 11.98 6.85
CA GLY A 132 -3.02 11.46 5.74
C GLY A 132 -2.40 10.25 5.04
N TYR A 133 -1.09 10.23 4.89
CA TYR A 133 -0.38 9.05 4.42
C TYR A 133 -0.50 7.86 5.40
N VAL A 134 -0.33 8.11 6.70
CA VAL A 134 -0.44 7.09 7.74
C VAL A 134 -1.85 6.46 7.77
N VAL A 135 -2.89 7.30 7.76
CA VAL A 135 -4.28 6.84 7.72
C VAL A 135 -4.56 6.03 6.46
N GLN A 136 -4.05 6.46 5.30
CA GLN A 136 -4.25 5.70 4.07
C GLN A 136 -3.62 4.31 4.14
N GLU A 137 -2.40 4.20 4.66
CA GLU A 137 -1.75 2.91 4.80
C GLU A 137 -2.51 2.02 5.81
N PHE A 138 -3.06 2.59 6.89
CA PHE A 138 -3.86 1.86 7.86
C PHE A 138 -5.13 1.28 7.23
N VAL A 139 -5.88 2.11 6.50
CA VAL A 139 -7.10 1.69 5.80
C VAL A 139 -6.79 0.60 4.77
N THR A 140 -5.67 0.71 4.06
CA THR A 140 -5.21 -0.29 3.08
C THR A 140 -4.94 -1.64 3.75
N GLN A 141 -4.30 -1.64 4.92
CA GLN A 141 -4.07 -2.86 5.70
C GLN A 141 -5.38 -3.44 6.25
N LYS A 142 -6.27 -2.61 6.79
CA LYS A 142 -7.57 -3.07 7.30
C LYS A 142 -8.45 -3.70 6.22
N ARG A 143 -8.42 -3.14 5.01
CA ARG A 143 -9.12 -3.73 3.87
C ARG A 143 -8.53 -5.08 3.48
N ARG A 144 -7.21 -5.22 3.52
CA ARG A 144 -6.51 -6.50 3.30
C ARG A 144 -6.93 -7.55 4.34
N GLU A 145 -6.93 -7.19 5.62
CA GLU A 145 -7.37 -8.07 6.71
C GLU A 145 -8.83 -8.52 6.51
N ARG A 146 -9.71 -7.59 6.13
CA ARG A 146 -11.12 -7.90 5.86
C ARG A 146 -11.26 -8.88 4.69
N ILE A 147 -10.56 -8.66 3.58
CA ILE A 147 -10.61 -9.56 2.41
C ILE A 147 -10.21 -11.00 2.81
N LEU A 148 -9.18 -11.12 3.64
CA LEU A 148 -8.71 -12.42 4.15
C LEU A 148 -9.72 -13.03 5.13
N LYS A 149 -10.26 -12.25 6.07
CA LYS A 149 -11.24 -12.72 7.06
C LYS A 149 -12.55 -13.18 6.41
N ASP A 150 -13.01 -12.45 5.40
CA ASP A 150 -14.28 -12.73 4.72
C ASP A 150 -14.12 -13.79 3.61
N ASN A 151 -12.93 -14.39 3.46
CA ASN A 151 -12.59 -15.35 2.41
C ASN A 151 -12.96 -14.89 0.98
N SER A 152 -12.95 -13.57 0.76
CA SER A 152 -13.49 -12.94 -0.45
C SER A 152 -12.45 -12.78 -1.55
N LEU A 153 -11.28 -13.42 -1.44
CA LEU A 153 -10.20 -13.33 -2.43
C LEU A 153 -10.62 -13.82 -3.82
N GLY A 154 -11.50 -14.83 -3.89
CA GLY A 154 -11.90 -15.49 -5.13
C GLY A 154 -13.09 -14.87 -5.85
N SER A 155 -13.88 -14.01 -5.17
CA SER A 155 -14.95 -13.24 -5.80
C SER A 155 -14.38 -11.99 -6.47
N THR A 156 -15.11 -11.34 -7.37
CA THR A 156 -14.72 -10.05 -7.97
C THR A 156 -15.74 -8.99 -7.60
N GLY A 157 -15.26 -7.87 -7.07
CA GLY A 157 -16.08 -6.70 -6.74
C GLY A 157 -15.76 -5.49 -7.64
N LEU A 158 -16.37 -4.35 -7.33
CA LEU A 158 -16.19 -3.12 -8.10
C LEU A 158 -14.71 -2.67 -8.11
N GLY A 159 -14.13 -2.66 -9.31
CA GLY A 159 -12.75 -2.23 -9.57
C GLY A 159 -11.67 -3.26 -9.26
N ASP A 160 -12.06 -4.48 -8.87
CA ASP A 160 -11.19 -5.66 -8.92
C ASP A 160 -10.95 -6.06 -10.39
N VAL A 161 -9.85 -6.77 -10.64
CA VAL A 161 -9.52 -7.27 -11.99
C VAL A 161 -9.28 -8.77 -11.89
N GLU A 162 -9.81 -9.54 -12.84
CA GLU A 162 -9.65 -10.99 -12.91
C GLU A 162 -9.13 -11.40 -14.28
N PHE A 163 -8.15 -12.30 -14.26
CA PHE A 163 -7.54 -12.90 -15.44
C PHE A 163 -7.70 -14.41 -15.34
N LEU A 164 -8.53 -14.99 -16.21
CA LEU A 164 -8.60 -16.44 -16.38
C LEU A 164 -7.39 -16.88 -17.21
N TYR A 165 -6.62 -17.87 -16.74
CA TYR A 165 -5.37 -18.26 -17.39
C TYR A 165 -5.57 -18.78 -18.82
N GLU A 166 -6.71 -19.39 -19.10
CA GLU A 166 -7.12 -19.82 -20.45
C GLU A 166 -7.19 -18.67 -21.47
N ASN A 167 -7.44 -17.44 -21.00
CA ASN A 167 -7.57 -16.25 -21.84
C ASN A 167 -6.30 -15.40 -21.85
N VAL A 168 -5.23 -15.86 -21.19
CA VAL A 168 -3.97 -15.13 -21.13
C VAL A 168 -2.99 -15.69 -22.16
N ASP A 169 -2.62 -14.84 -23.13
CA ASP A 169 -1.68 -15.20 -24.19
C ASP A 169 -0.24 -15.32 -23.67
N ASP A 170 0.10 -14.45 -22.71
CA ASP A 170 1.45 -14.37 -22.16
C ASP A 170 1.50 -13.77 -20.75
N PHE A 171 2.36 -14.35 -19.92
CA PHE A 171 2.72 -13.83 -18.59
C PHE A 171 4.22 -13.62 -18.52
N GLN A 172 4.65 -12.39 -18.28
CA GLN A 172 6.05 -12.06 -18.12
C GLN A 172 6.30 -11.37 -16.78
N VAL A 173 7.40 -11.72 -16.12
CA VAL A 173 7.88 -11.02 -14.94
C VAL A 173 9.27 -10.48 -15.25
N ARG A 174 9.41 -9.15 -15.35
CA ARG A 174 10.67 -8.48 -15.66
C ARG A 174 11.02 -7.46 -14.59
N GLY A 175 12.16 -7.64 -13.92
CA GLY A 175 12.62 -6.72 -12.88
C GLY A 175 11.65 -6.64 -11.70
N ASN A 176 10.91 -5.54 -11.59
CA ASN A 176 9.86 -5.32 -10.59
C ASN A 176 8.47 -5.20 -11.22
N ARG A 177 8.26 -5.73 -12.43
CA ARG A 177 6.99 -5.64 -13.16
C ARG A 177 6.51 -7.01 -13.55
N MET A 178 5.20 -7.21 -13.44
CA MET A 178 4.48 -8.32 -14.03
C MET A 178 3.64 -7.79 -15.19
N MET A 179 3.71 -8.45 -16.33
CA MET A 179 2.98 -8.12 -17.54
C MET A 179 2.07 -9.30 -17.87
N VAL A 180 0.79 -9.00 -18.05
CA VAL A 180 -0.23 -9.98 -18.43
C VAL A 180 -0.79 -9.54 -19.77
N SER A 181 -0.64 -10.36 -20.79
CA SER A 181 -1.14 -10.09 -22.14
C SER A 181 -2.43 -10.87 -22.35
N VAL A 182 -3.51 -10.16 -22.67
CA VAL A 182 -4.85 -10.73 -22.93
C VAL A 182 -5.37 -10.09 -24.21
N ALA A 183 -5.49 -10.91 -25.25
CA ALA A 183 -5.71 -10.48 -26.62
C ALA A 183 -4.74 -9.33 -26.99
N ASP A 184 -5.27 -8.20 -27.47
CA ASP A 184 -4.47 -7.04 -27.89
C ASP A 184 -4.08 -6.09 -26.74
N ARG A 185 -4.25 -6.51 -25.47
CA ARG A 185 -4.00 -5.64 -24.31
C ARG A 185 -2.92 -6.20 -23.39
N VAL A 186 -1.99 -5.34 -23.01
CA VAL A 186 -0.92 -5.66 -22.06
C VAL A 186 -1.13 -4.91 -20.76
N PHE A 187 -1.44 -5.66 -19.69
CA PHE A 187 -1.62 -5.16 -18.34
C PHE A 187 -0.28 -5.14 -17.61
N ARG A 188 0.18 -3.94 -17.24
CA ARG A 188 1.46 -3.75 -16.56
C ARG A 188 1.26 -3.50 -15.07
N ILE A 189 1.65 -4.47 -14.25
CA ILE A 189 1.49 -4.45 -12.80
C ILE A 189 2.87 -4.25 -12.16
N ASN A 190 3.08 -3.11 -11.50
CA ASN A 190 4.32 -2.85 -10.78
C ASN A 190 4.29 -3.56 -9.42
N LEU A 191 5.33 -4.31 -9.12
CA LEU A 191 5.51 -5.05 -7.88
C LEU A 191 6.59 -4.37 -7.03
N PRO A 192 6.52 -4.49 -5.68
CA PRO A 192 7.60 -4.07 -4.81
C PRO A 192 8.91 -4.81 -5.14
N ARG A 193 10.05 -4.14 -4.91
CA ARG A 193 11.38 -4.72 -5.20
C ARG A 193 11.57 -6.04 -4.43
N GLY A 194 12.13 -7.04 -5.11
CA GLY A 194 12.45 -8.35 -4.55
C GLY A 194 11.33 -9.39 -4.60
N TYR A 195 10.10 -9.01 -4.95
CA TYR A 195 8.95 -9.93 -5.00
C TYR A 195 9.00 -10.87 -6.20
N THR A 196 9.62 -10.42 -7.29
CA THR A 196 9.74 -11.17 -8.54
C THR A 196 10.61 -12.43 -8.40
N ARG A 197 11.61 -12.41 -7.51
CA ARG A 197 12.42 -13.60 -7.17
C ARG A 197 11.58 -14.70 -6.52
N THR A 198 10.57 -14.33 -5.73
CA THR A 198 9.68 -15.29 -5.06
C THR A 198 8.54 -15.75 -5.97
N LEU A 199 8.13 -14.90 -6.91
CA LEU A 199 7.05 -15.14 -7.86
C LEU A 199 7.41 -16.15 -8.96
N GLY A 200 8.64 -16.07 -9.49
CA GLY A 200 9.09 -16.92 -10.60
C GLY A 200 8.88 -18.43 -10.33
N PRO A 201 9.41 -18.98 -9.23
CA PRO A 201 9.25 -20.40 -8.88
C PRO A 201 7.79 -20.82 -8.62
N VAL A 202 6.96 -19.87 -8.19
CA VAL A 202 5.54 -20.09 -7.90
C VAL A 202 4.73 -20.18 -9.18
N LEU A 203 4.92 -19.23 -10.09
CA LEU A 203 4.29 -19.24 -11.41
C LEU A 203 4.69 -20.49 -12.19
N ALA A 204 5.96 -20.89 -12.08
CA ALA A 204 6.49 -22.11 -12.67
C ALA A 204 5.71 -23.38 -12.30
N ARG A 205 5.26 -23.44 -11.04
CA ARG A 205 4.53 -24.60 -10.49
C ARG A 205 3.03 -24.55 -10.78
N MET A 206 2.46 -23.39 -11.06
CA MET A 206 1.02 -23.24 -11.27
C MET A 206 0.62 -23.28 -12.73
N VAL A 207 1.45 -22.75 -13.63
CA VAL A 207 1.15 -22.75 -15.06
C VAL A 207 2.41 -23.15 -15.85
N PRO A 208 2.56 -24.44 -16.19
CA PRO A 208 3.76 -24.96 -16.84
C PRO A 208 4.10 -24.25 -18.17
N SER A 209 3.07 -23.89 -18.96
CA SER A 209 3.23 -23.22 -20.26
C SER A 209 3.82 -21.80 -20.17
N PHE A 210 3.67 -21.12 -19.02
CA PHE A 210 4.27 -19.79 -18.83
C PHE A 210 5.73 -19.88 -18.37
N TYR A 211 6.13 -20.95 -17.70
CA TYR A 211 7.53 -21.15 -17.28
C TYR A 211 8.48 -21.32 -18.47
N GLU A 212 8.08 -22.10 -19.48
CA GLU A 212 8.89 -22.30 -20.69
C GLU A 212 9.19 -20.97 -21.40
N LYS A 213 8.20 -20.06 -21.49
CA LYS A 213 8.37 -18.70 -22.04
C LYS A 213 9.21 -17.77 -21.15
N LEU A 214 9.14 -17.96 -19.83
CA LEU A 214 9.87 -17.15 -18.83
C LEU A 214 11.37 -17.53 -18.78
N VAL A 215 11.70 -18.81 -18.87
CA VAL A 215 13.09 -19.32 -18.86
C VAL A 215 13.79 -19.04 -20.18
N THR A 216 13.15 -19.29 -21.34
CA THR A 216 13.78 -19.02 -22.66
C THR A 216 14.11 -17.54 -22.92
N ARG A 217 13.55 -16.59 -22.16
CA ARG A 217 13.89 -15.17 -22.25
C ARG A 217 14.89 -14.70 -21.20
N LEU A 218 14.92 -15.32 -20.01
CA LEU A 218 15.94 -15.03 -19.01
C LEU A 218 17.33 -15.51 -19.46
N GLU A 219 17.41 -16.59 -20.24
CA GLU A 219 18.66 -17.07 -20.85
C GLU A 219 19.11 -16.24 -22.06
N LYS A 220 18.23 -15.43 -22.66
CA LYS A 220 18.57 -14.55 -23.80
C LYS A 220 19.04 -13.14 -23.40
N ASP A 221 18.74 -12.72 -22.17
CA ASP A 221 19.06 -11.40 -21.61
C ASP A 221 20.28 -11.46 -20.65
N LEU A 222 20.99 -12.60 -20.60
CA LEU A 222 22.28 -12.84 -19.90
C LEU A 222 23.40 -12.99 -20.92
#